data_AF-A0A382GE91-F1
#
_entry.id   AF-A0A382GE91-F1
#
_cell.length_a   1.000
_cell.length_b   1.000
_cell.length_c   1.000
_cell.angle_alpha   90.00
_cell.angle_beta   90.00
_cell.angle_gamma   90.00
#
_symmetry.space_group_name_H-M   'P 1'
#
loop_
_entity.id
_entity.type
_entity.pdbx_description
1 polymer ?
#
loop_
_entity_poly.entity_id
_entity_poly.type
_entity_poly.pdbx_seq_one_letter_code
_entity_poly.pdbx_strand_id
1 'polypeptide(L)'
;SYIQNWFEMKMVKDTDIPFLTGLSRGNLHQARFLISQSVGDLMILIGGLIKTITQDDPDQWRKFTQTYSKLAKQDQSTFSFHFMVLKIWFQSTNRFQKNLDDLLHHTSFKPGMERMIKTYPDADFSAIAFKLEDAVNAIPQNLYMPLVLINLLLHIQKHLNS
;
A
#
# COMPACT_ATOMS: atom_id res chain seq x y z
N SER A 1 7.11 9.58 -18.92
CA SER A 1 8.33 9.05 -18.22
C SER A 1 8.74 7.73 -18.84
N TYR A 2 9.93 7.16 -18.56
CA TYR A 2 10.36 5.87 -19.15
C TYR A 2 9.33 4.75 -18.91
N ILE A 3 8.81 4.62 -17.68
CA ILE A 3 7.81 3.59 -17.35
C ILE A 3 6.47 3.85 -18.05
N GLN A 4 6.04 5.11 -18.16
CA GLN A 4 4.82 5.45 -18.90
C GLN A 4 4.93 5.00 -20.36
N ASN A 5 6.02 5.37 -21.06
CA ASN A 5 6.26 4.96 -22.44
C ASN A 5 6.31 3.42 -22.54
N TRP A 6 6.88 2.75 -21.53
CA TRP A 6 6.90 1.29 -21.48
C TRP A 6 5.49 0.69 -21.36
N PHE A 7 4.60 1.27 -20.57
CA PHE A 7 3.20 0.83 -20.47
C PHE A 7 2.42 1.07 -21.77
N GLU A 8 2.64 2.20 -22.45
CA GLU A 8 2.08 2.49 -23.77
C GLU A 8 2.51 1.42 -24.79
N MET A 9 3.81 1.06 -24.82
CA MET A 9 4.33 -0.04 -25.64
C MET A 9 3.72 -1.41 -25.29
N LYS A 10 3.21 -1.59 -24.06
CA LYS A 10 2.54 -2.81 -23.61
C LYS A 10 1.03 -2.77 -23.82
N MET A 11 0.51 -1.77 -24.53
CA MET A 11 -0.92 -1.63 -24.85
C MET A 11 -1.80 -1.58 -23.59
N VAL A 12 -1.25 -1.05 -22.49
CA VAL A 12 -2.02 -0.72 -21.29
C VAL A 12 -3.01 0.39 -21.66
N LYS A 13 -4.25 0.30 -21.16
CA LYS A 13 -5.26 1.35 -21.41
C LYS A 13 -4.76 2.68 -20.86
N ASP A 14 -4.87 3.76 -21.65
CA ASP A 14 -4.40 5.10 -21.28
C ASP A 14 -4.92 5.57 -19.91
N THR A 15 -6.16 5.20 -19.56
CA THR A 15 -6.79 5.52 -18.27
C THR A 15 -6.08 4.89 -17.07
N ASP A 16 -5.40 3.76 -17.27
CA ASP A 16 -4.77 2.96 -16.22
C ASP A 16 -3.28 3.31 -16.07
N ILE A 17 -2.69 3.98 -17.08
CA ILE A 17 -1.27 4.31 -17.11
C ILE A 17 -0.83 5.20 -15.93
N PRO A 18 -1.54 6.28 -15.55
CA PRO A 18 -1.14 7.10 -14.40
C PRO A 18 -1.13 6.29 -13.10
N PHE A 19 -2.12 5.41 -12.92
CA PHE A 19 -2.24 4.53 -11.77
C PHE A 19 -1.07 3.54 -11.67
N LEU A 20 -0.81 2.81 -12.75
CA LEU A 20 0.28 1.84 -12.80
C LEU A 20 1.65 2.50 -12.73
N THR A 21 1.80 3.69 -13.32
CA THR A 21 3.04 4.48 -13.24
C THR A 21 3.29 4.93 -11.80
N GLY A 22 2.27 5.47 -11.12
CA GLY A 22 2.35 5.85 -9.71
C GLY A 22 2.71 4.67 -8.81
N LEU A 23 2.07 3.51 -9.00
CA LEU A 23 2.37 2.28 -8.23
C LEU A 23 3.73 1.66 -8.56
N SER A 24 4.23 1.81 -9.78
CA SER A 24 5.56 1.28 -10.14
C SER A 24 6.71 2.08 -9.53
N ARG A 25 6.47 3.35 -9.16
CA ARG A 25 7.49 4.32 -8.70
C ARG A 25 8.74 4.36 -9.60
N GLY A 26 8.59 4.13 -10.91
CA GLY A 26 9.72 4.10 -11.85
C GLY A 26 10.46 2.76 -11.95
N ASN A 27 10.04 1.73 -11.20
CA ASN A 27 10.69 0.41 -11.18
C ASN A 27 10.06 -0.54 -12.23
N LEU A 28 10.88 -0.99 -13.18
CA LEU A 28 10.42 -1.86 -14.28
C LEU A 28 9.99 -3.26 -13.82
N HIS A 29 10.61 -3.81 -12.78
CA HIS A 29 10.20 -5.11 -12.24
C HIS A 29 8.81 -5.01 -11.59
N GLN A 30 8.55 -3.93 -10.85
CA GLN A 30 7.22 -3.65 -10.30
C GLN A 30 6.20 -3.41 -11.41
N ALA A 31 6.55 -2.62 -12.42
CA ALA A 31 5.69 -2.36 -13.58
C ALA A 31 5.27 -3.66 -14.29
N ARG A 32 6.20 -4.60 -14.50
CA ARG A 32 5.91 -5.93 -15.07
C ARG A 32 4.96 -6.74 -14.20
N PHE A 33 5.16 -6.73 -12.90
CA PHE A 33 4.28 -7.45 -11.99
C PHE A 33 2.87 -6.85 -11.95
N LEU A 34 2.76 -5.52 -11.94
CA LEU A 34 1.48 -4.81 -11.92
C LEU A 34 0.60 -5.12 -13.15
N ILE A 35 1.19 -5.17 -14.36
CA ILE A 35 0.42 -5.48 -15.58
C ILE A 35 0.03 -6.95 -15.71
N SER A 36 0.60 -7.84 -14.88
CA SER A 36 0.16 -9.23 -14.82
C SER A 36 -1.14 -9.41 -14.03
N GLN A 37 -1.60 -8.35 -13.34
CA GLN A 37 -2.84 -8.32 -12.59
C GLN A 37 -3.86 -7.42 -13.27
N SER A 38 -5.15 -7.67 -13.03
CA SER A 38 -6.18 -6.73 -13.47
C SER A 38 -6.14 -5.48 -12.60
N VAL A 39 -6.26 -4.30 -13.21
CA VAL A 39 -6.27 -3.01 -12.50
C VAL A 39 -7.44 -2.93 -11.52
N GLY A 40 -8.60 -3.49 -11.90
CA GLY A 40 -9.77 -3.58 -11.02
C GLY A 40 -9.50 -4.41 -9.76
N ASP A 41 -8.89 -5.59 -9.90
CA ASP A 41 -8.55 -6.44 -8.77
C ASP A 41 -7.49 -5.79 -7.87
N LEU A 42 -6.51 -5.10 -8.46
CA LEU A 42 -5.52 -4.31 -7.70
C LEU A 42 -6.18 -3.22 -6.87
N MET A 43 -7.15 -2.49 -7.43
CA MET A 43 -7.89 -1.45 -6.71
C MET A 43 -8.71 -2.03 -5.56
N ILE A 44 -9.40 -3.16 -5.78
CA ILE A 44 -10.18 -3.85 -4.75
C ILE A 44 -9.27 -4.35 -3.62
N LEU A 45 -8.14 -4.98 -3.99
CA LEU A 45 -7.14 -5.46 -3.05
C LEU A 45 -6.60 -4.31 -2.18
N ILE A 46 -6.10 -3.24 -2.79
CA ILE A 46 -5.50 -2.12 -2.08
C ILE A 46 -6.52 -1.43 -1.18
N GLY A 47 -7.73 -1.17 -1.69
CA GLY A 47 -8.82 -0.59 -0.91
C GLY A 47 -9.23 -1.46 0.28
N GLY A 48 -9.31 -2.78 0.08
CA GLY A 48 -9.59 -3.75 1.13
C GLY A 48 -8.51 -3.75 2.22
N LEU A 49 -7.24 -3.75 1.82
CA LEU A 49 -6.12 -3.73 2.76
C LEU A 49 -6.05 -2.43 3.57
N ILE A 50 -6.22 -1.27 2.91
CA ILE A 50 -6.28 0.02 3.60
C ILE A 50 -7.39 -0.01 4.64
N LYS A 51 -8.59 -0.47 4.27
CA LYS A 51 -9.71 -0.60 5.20
C LYS A 51 -9.35 -1.50 6.39
N THR A 52 -8.81 -2.69 6.14
CA THR A 52 -8.48 -3.66 7.19
C THR A 52 -7.46 -3.12 8.20
N ILE A 53 -6.40 -2.43 7.75
CA ILE A 53 -5.34 -1.97 8.66
C ILE A 53 -5.65 -0.63 9.35
N THR A 54 -6.61 0.12 8.84
CA THR A 54 -6.99 1.44 9.40
C THR A 54 -8.25 1.39 10.26
N GLN A 55 -9.09 0.37 10.14
CA GLN A 55 -10.22 0.15 11.03
C GLN A 55 -9.78 -0.59 12.30
N ASP A 56 -10.21 -0.10 13.46
CA ASP A 56 -10.04 -0.77 14.75
C ASP A 56 -11.08 -1.90 14.90
N ASP A 57 -10.87 -2.99 14.17
CA ASP A 57 -11.71 -4.19 14.16
C ASP A 57 -10.86 -5.42 14.54
N PRO A 58 -10.95 -5.90 15.80
CA PRO A 58 -10.15 -7.02 16.29
C PRO A 58 -10.31 -8.33 15.49
N ASP A 59 -11.50 -8.59 14.94
CA ASP A 59 -11.74 -9.81 14.16
C ASP A 59 -11.05 -9.72 12.79
N GLN A 60 -11.07 -8.54 12.17
CA GLN A 60 -10.34 -8.28 10.93
C GLN A 60 -8.83 -8.31 11.17
N TRP A 61 -8.35 -7.78 12.29
CA TRP A 61 -6.94 -7.83 12.67
C TRP A 61 -6.46 -9.26 12.89
N ARG A 62 -7.27 -10.09 13.54
CA ARG A 62 -6.97 -11.52 13.69
C ARG A 62 -6.87 -12.22 12.34
N LYS A 63 -7.81 -11.98 11.42
CA LYS A 63 -7.76 -12.56 10.07
C LYS A 63 -6.54 -12.07 9.28
N PHE A 64 -6.26 -10.76 9.34
CA PHE A 64 -5.10 -10.15 8.70
C PHE A 64 -3.79 -10.78 9.21
N THR A 65 -3.58 -10.79 10.52
CA THR A 65 -2.36 -11.34 11.14
C THR A 65 -2.17 -12.81 10.81
N GLN A 66 -3.23 -13.63 10.85
CA GLN A 66 -3.15 -15.05 10.46
C GLN A 66 -2.78 -15.23 8.99
N THR A 67 -3.50 -14.56 8.08
CA THR A 67 -3.27 -14.66 6.64
C THR A 67 -1.87 -14.20 6.26
N TYR A 68 -1.46 -13.02 6.73
CA TYR A 68 -0.17 -12.44 6.37
C TYR A 68 1.02 -13.10 7.07
N SER A 69 0.82 -13.72 8.24
CA SER A 69 1.86 -14.57 8.85
C SER A 69 2.12 -15.84 8.03
N LYS A 70 1.07 -16.43 7.46
CA LYS A 70 1.20 -17.57 6.54
C LYS A 70 1.87 -17.13 5.24
N LEU A 71 1.44 -16.00 4.69
CA LEU A 71 1.98 -15.45 3.45
C LEU A 71 3.46 -15.11 3.58
N ALA A 72 3.89 -14.50 4.68
CA ALA A 72 5.30 -14.21 4.96
C ALA A 72 6.20 -15.46 4.97
N LYS A 73 5.65 -16.65 5.21
CA LYS A 73 6.39 -17.92 5.18
C LYS A 73 6.33 -18.62 3.82
N GLN A 74 5.18 -18.57 3.16
CA GLN A 74 4.88 -19.40 1.99
C GLN A 74 5.01 -18.66 0.67
N ASP A 75 4.81 -17.34 0.67
CA ASP A 75 4.88 -16.49 -0.50
C ASP A 75 5.27 -15.05 -0.10
N GLN A 76 6.57 -14.90 0.17
CA GLN A 76 7.16 -13.61 0.54
C GLN A 76 7.00 -12.56 -0.56
N SER A 77 6.88 -12.99 -1.82
CA SER A 77 6.74 -12.07 -2.95
C SER A 77 5.41 -11.35 -2.92
N THR A 78 4.31 -12.09 -2.70
CA THR A 78 2.97 -11.52 -2.55
C THR A 78 2.86 -10.70 -1.27
N PHE A 79 3.45 -11.15 -0.16
CA PHE A 79 3.51 -10.35 1.07
C PHE A 79 4.18 -8.99 0.81
N SER A 80 5.38 -9.02 0.24
CA SER A 80 6.18 -7.81 -0.01
C SER A 80 5.48 -6.88 -0.99
N PHE A 81 4.82 -7.44 -2.02
CA PHE A 81 4.04 -6.67 -2.98
C PHE A 81 2.87 -5.94 -2.30
N HIS A 82 2.05 -6.63 -1.50
CA HIS A 82 0.91 -6.02 -0.80
C HIS A 82 1.35 -4.90 0.15
N PHE A 83 2.45 -5.10 0.88
CA PHE A 83 2.99 -4.10 1.78
C PHE A 83 3.60 -2.91 1.05
N MET A 84 4.23 -3.16 -0.10
CA MET A 84 4.76 -2.10 -0.96
C MET A 84 3.65 -1.20 -1.52
N VAL A 85 2.54 -1.76 -2.03
CA VAL A 85 1.44 -0.94 -2.55
C VAL A 85 0.76 -0.11 -1.44
N LEU A 86 0.62 -0.67 -0.24
CA LEU A 86 0.17 0.06 0.94
C LEU A 86 1.14 1.21 1.28
N LYS A 87 2.44 0.94 1.31
CA LYS A 87 3.48 1.95 1.58
C LYS A 87 3.38 3.11 0.58
N ILE A 88 3.29 2.81 -0.71
CA ILE A 88 3.17 3.81 -1.77
C ILE A 88 1.90 4.64 -1.58
N TRP A 89 0.77 4.01 -1.27
CA TRP A 89 -0.49 4.71 -1.03
C TRP A 89 -0.36 5.69 0.15
N PHE A 90 0.16 5.27 1.31
CA PHE A 90 0.35 6.16 2.46
C PHE A 90 1.36 7.27 2.20
N GLN A 91 2.45 7.00 1.47
CA GLN A 91 3.40 8.05 1.05
C GLN A 91 2.72 9.10 0.17
N SER A 92 1.86 8.68 -0.75
CA SER A 92 1.07 9.58 -1.59
C SER A 92 0.04 10.36 -0.77
N THR A 93 -0.63 9.73 0.20
CA THR A 93 -1.55 10.41 1.12
C THR A 93 -0.84 11.47 1.97
N ASN A 94 0.36 11.16 2.49
CA ASN A 94 1.20 12.13 3.20
C ASN A 94 1.58 13.33 2.32
N ARG A 95 1.93 13.10 1.05
CA ARG A 95 2.22 14.18 0.10
C ARG A 95 0.97 15.05 -0.13
N PHE A 96 -0.18 14.42 -0.30
CA PHE A 96 -1.45 15.12 -0.49
C PHE A 96 -1.80 16.00 0.72
N GLN A 97 -1.66 15.48 1.94
CA GLN A 97 -1.86 16.24 3.19
C GLN A 97 -0.94 17.47 3.28
N LYS A 98 0.26 17.39 2.71
CA LYS A 98 1.26 18.47 2.69
C LYS A 98 1.17 19.37 1.46
N ASN A 99 0.12 19.25 0.65
CA ASN A 99 -0.07 19.96 -0.62
C ASN A 99 1.10 19.76 -1.61
N LEU A 100 1.75 18.60 -1.57
CA LEU A 100 2.77 18.18 -2.52
C LEU A 100 2.13 17.24 -3.54
N ASP A 101 2.35 17.48 -4.83
CA ASP A 101 1.76 16.67 -5.89
C ASP A 101 2.40 15.27 -6.02
N ASP A 102 1.59 14.28 -6.40
CA ASP A 102 2.01 12.92 -6.72
C ASP A 102 1.09 12.35 -7.82
N LEU A 103 1.63 11.50 -8.72
CA LEU A 103 0.87 10.93 -9.83
C LEU A 103 -0.42 10.24 -9.37
N LEU A 104 -0.43 9.62 -8.18
CA LEU A 104 -1.61 8.95 -7.66
C LEU A 104 -2.75 9.90 -7.29
N HIS A 105 -2.48 11.20 -7.13
CA HIS A 105 -3.52 12.23 -6.88
C HIS A 105 -4.39 12.50 -8.11
N HIS A 106 -3.95 12.05 -9.29
CA HIS A 106 -4.70 12.16 -10.55
C HIS A 106 -5.38 10.84 -10.94
N THR A 107 -5.60 9.95 -9.97
CA THR A 107 -6.17 8.62 -10.21
C THR A 107 -7.41 8.39 -9.35
N SER A 108 -8.03 7.23 -9.54
CA SER A 108 -9.13 6.73 -8.71
C SER A 108 -8.80 6.59 -7.22
N PHE A 109 -7.53 6.72 -6.81
CA PHE A 109 -7.14 6.73 -5.40
C PHE A 109 -7.37 8.06 -4.67
N LYS A 110 -7.44 9.18 -5.38
CA LYS A 110 -7.57 10.51 -4.77
C LYS A 110 -8.75 10.61 -3.78
N PRO A 111 -9.98 10.15 -4.12
CA PRO A 111 -11.10 10.23 -3.17
C PRO A 111 -10.90 9.39 -1.90
N GLY A 112 -10.11 8.31 -1.97
CA GLY A 112 -9.72 7.53 -0.80
C GLY A 112 -8.78 8.32 0.13
N MET A 113 -7.81 9.01 -0.45
CA MET A 113 -6.85 9.84 0.28
C MET A 113 -7.53 11.05 0.93
N GLU A 114 -8.42 11.73 0.20
CA GLU A 114 -9.25 12.83 0.72
C GLU A 114 -10.06 12.40 1.95
N ARG A 115 -10.74 11.25 1.87
CA ARG A 115 -11.50 10.71 3.01
C ARG A 115 -10.60 10.35 4.18
N MET A 116 -9.43 9.77 3.93
CA MET A 116 -8.49 9.39 4.98
C MET A 116 -7.99 10.62 5.74
N ILE A 117 -7.55 11.66 5.03
CA ILE A 117 -7.09 12.92 5.64
C ILE A 117 -8.22 13.62 6.38
N LYS A 118 -9.44 13.63 5.81
CA LYS A 118 -10.60 14.21 6.51
C LYS A 118 -10.93 13.48 7.81
N THR A 119 -10.76 12.15 7.83
CA THR A 119 -11.06 11.31 9.00
C THR A 119 -9.96 11.43 10.06
N TYR A 120 -8.70 11.53 9.62
CA TYR A 120 -7.52 11.59 10.47
C TYR A 120 -6.64 12.78 10.08
N PRO A 121 -7.05 14.01 10.43
CA PRO A 121 -6.38 15.23 9.96
C PRO A 121 -4.94 15.37 10.45
N ASP A 122 -4.65 14.89 11.65
CA ASP A 122 -3.35 15.01 12.32
C ASP A 122 -2.43 13.78 12.12
N ALA A 123 -2.89 12.78 11.36
CA ALA A 123 -2.18 11.53 11.17
C ALA A 123 -0.77 11.70 10.59
N ASP A 124 0.17 10.92 11.12
CA ASP A 124 1.52 10.76 10.55
C ASP A 124 1.54 9.59 9.54
N PHE A 125 1.07 9.87 8.33
CA PHE A 125 1.07 8.89 7.23
C PHE A 125 2.49 8.47 6.82
N SER A 126 3.51 9.29 7.08
CA SER A 126 4.90 8.92 6.81
C SER A 126 5.38 7.85 7.79
N ALA A 127 5.07 7.98 9.08
CA ALA A 127 5.37 6.97 10.09
C ALA A 127 4.67 5.63 9.80
N ILE A 128 3.41 5.67 9.34
CA ILE A 128 2.69 4.47 8.88
C ILE A 128 3.44 3.77 7.74
N ALA A 129 3.89 4.53 6.74
CA ALA A 129 4.65 3.99 5.62
C ALA A 129 5.96 3.32 6.08
N PHE A 130 6.65 3.88 7.08
CA PHE A 130 7.84 3.26 7.68
C PHE A 130 7.52 1.96 8.41
N LYS A 131 6.40 1.88 9.13
CA LYS A 131 6.01 0.64 9.83
C LYS A 131 5.69 -0.50 8.88
N LEU A 132 5.13 -0.20 7.71
CA LEU A 132 4.94 -1.20 6.65
C LEU A 132 6.29 -1.74 6.13
N GLU A 133 7.30 -0.88 6.01
CA GLU A 133 8.65 -1.28 5.60
C GLU A 133 9.35 -2.13 6.67
N ASP A 134 9.24 -1.75 7.95
CA ASP A 134 9.73 -2.55 9.09
C ASP A 134 9.17 -3.98 9.05
N ALA A 135 7.87 -4.12 8.76
CA ALA A 135 7.21 -5.43 8.69
C ALA A 135 7.72 -6.31 7.54
N VAL A 136 8.07 -5.73 6.39
CA VAL A 136 8.71 -6.47 5.29
C VAL A 136 10.13 -6.89 5.69
N ASN A 137 10.89 -5.99 6.30
CA ASN A 137 12.28 -6.23 6.73
C ASN A 137 12.38 -7.25 7.89
N ALA A 138 11.29 -7.53 8.60
CA ALA A 138 11.22 -8.55 9.63
C ALA A 138 11.31 -9.99 9.08
N ILE A 139 10.92 -10.21 7.82
CA ILE A 139 10.93 -11.53 7.17
C ILE A 139 12.36 -12.11 7.06
N PRO A 140 13.35 -11.43 6.42
CA PRO A 140 14.70 -11.96 6.32
C PRO A 140 15.40 -12.10 7.69
N GLN A 141 14.93 -11.38 8.72
CA GLN A 141 15.38 -11.51 10.10
C GLN A 141 14.75 -12.72 10.82
N ASN A 142 13.87 -13.47 10.16
CA ASN A 142 13.15 -14.62 10.71
C ASN A 142 12.38 -14.28 12.01
N LEU A 143 11.85 -13.06 12.11
CA LEU A 143 11.08 -12.64 13.28
C LEU A 143 9.71 -13.34 13.31
N TYR A 144 9.12 -13.39 14.50
CA TYR A 144 7.80 -13.98 14.70
C TYR A 144 6.70 -13.08 14.12
N MET A 145 6.35 -13.32 12.85
CA MET A 145 5.44 -12.48 12.07
C MET A 145 4.07 -12.16 12.69
N PRO A 146 3.40 -13.08 13.43
CA PRO A 146 2.15 -12.71 14.10
C PRO A 146 2.31 -11.53 15.05
N LEU A 147 3.41 -11.48 15.81
CA LEU A 147 3.70 -10.37 16.72
C LEU A 147 4.12 -9.10 15.97
N VAL A 148 4.89 -9.23 14.89
CA VAL A 148 5.26 -8.09 14.03
C VAL A 148 4.01 -7.43 13.46
N LEU A 149 3.07 -8.23 12.95
CA LEU A 149 1.86 -7.74 12.29
C LEU A 149 0.85 -7.13 13.28
N ILE A 150 0.69 -7.68 14.49
CA ILE A 150 -0.16 -7.04 15.49
C ILE A 150 0.45 -5.71 15.97
N ASN A 151 1.77 -5.65 16.16
CA ASN A 151 2.44 -4.41 16.53
C ASN A 151 2.35 -3.36 15.42
N LEU A 152 2.44 -3.77 14.15
CA LEU A 152 2.18 -2.90 13.01
C LEU A 152 0.79 -2.25 13.11
N LEU A 153 -0.27 -3.05 13.32
CA LEU A 153 -1.65 -2.54 13.40
C LEU A 153 -1.82 -1.55 14.56
N LEU A 154 -1.27 -1.86 15.73
CA LEU A 154 -1.26 -0.97 16.88
C LEU A 154 -0.52 0.35 16.60
N HIS A 155 0.63 0.28 15.94
CA HIS A 155 1.38 1.46 15.53
C HIS A 155 0.62 2.29 14.49
N ILE A 156 -0.04 1.66 13.53
CA ILE A 156 -0.89 2.35 12.56
C ILE A 156 -1.99 3.13 13.29
N GLN A 157 -2.71 2.50 14.22
CA GLN A 157 -3.75 3.20 15.00
C GLN A 157 -3.18 4.38 15.80
N LYS A 158 -2.01 4.20 16.42
CA LYS A 158 -1.34 5.29 17.12
C LYS A 158 -1.05 6.46 16.17
N HIS A 159 -0.48 6.19 14.99
CA HIS A 159 -0.11 7.22 14.02
C HIS A 159 -1.30 7.86 13.30
N LEU A 160 -2.44 7.18 13.22
CA LEU A 160 -3.69 7.77 12.72
C LEU A 160 -4.30 8.77 13.71
N ASN A 161 -4.09 8.57 15.02
CA ASN A 161 -4.65 9.39 16.09
C ASN A 161 -3.60 10.26 16.81
N SER A 162 -2.45 10.53 16.15
CA SER A 162 -1.36 11.34 16.71
C SER A 162 -1.58 12.83 16.53
#